data_AF-A0A2M6ZSQ4-F1
#
_entry.id   AF-A0A2M6ZSQ4-F1
#
_cell.length_a   1.000
_cell.length_b   1.000
_cell.length_c   1.000
_cell.angle_alpha   90.00
_cell.angle_beta   90.00
_cell.angle_gamma   90.00
#
_symmetry.space_group_name_H-M   'P 1'
#
loop_
_entity.id
_entity.type
_entity.pdbx_description
1 polymer ?
#
loop_
_entity_poly.entity_id
_entity_poly.type
_entity_poly.pdbx_seq_one_letter_code
_entity_poly.pdbx_strand_id
1 'polypeptide(L)'
;FSDRLVIAAKSGCYWFDEGWKRIFFTSYSDEEEDDDEKEKEELCLQVACDKGKIFFSKGERLFVTEDGGVSWKRVSVPLSPIKQLIVSSDSLYIAQEGGVCKLTKEGLLRLSGLTYKVIDASLRCSLLVATKGGIFELQADSITKEVSMQDEPDYYEVQQMAIRYAEVGPEKIAEWRRKAKCKALLPDFSLSYYNTISSYQTTIKDFAVGPKDWSLSLGWDLGNLIYSSDQTTIDNRSKLMVQLRNDILDEVNRIYFERKRLLAELLSKKDSSKRLTKGLLVEELTARLDGFTGGGFSRARKVRAK
;
A
#
# COMPACT_ATOMS: atom_id res chain seq x y z
N PHE A 1 -5.12 -32.98 21.24
CA PHE A 1 -4.14 -33.29 20.18
C PHE A 1 -2.70 -33.39 20.69
N SER A 2 -2.45 -33.19 21.99
CA SER A 2 -1.12 -32.93 22.56
C SER A 2 -0.18 -34.14 22.69
N ASP A 3 -0.68 -35.37 22.59
CA ASP A 3 0.11 -36.60 22.85
C ASP A 3 0.25 -37.52 21.61
N ARG A 4 0.00 -37.00 20.41
CA ARG A 4 0.08 -37.82 19.18
C ARG A 4 1.43 -37.64 18.50
N LEU A 5 2.11 -38.76 18.23
CA LEU A 5 3.34 -38.78 17.46
C LEU A 5 3.01 -38.64 15.98
N VAL A 6 3.62 -37.67 15.30
CA VAL A 6 3.44 -37.44 13.86
C VAL A 6 4.76 -37.69 13.15
N ILE A 7 4.72 -38.47 12.06
CA ILE A 7 5.90 -38.79 11.25
C ILE A 7 5.63 -38.42 9.79
N ALA A 8 6.64 -37.83 9.14
CA ALA A 8 6.67 -37.64 7.71
C ALA A 8 7.52 -38.75 7.06
N ALA A 9 7.00 -39.40 6.02
CA ALA A 9 7.72 -40.37 5.21
C ALA A 9 7.50 -40.10 3.71
N LYS A 10 8.29 -40.75 2.85
CA LYS A 10 8.24 -40.54 1.39
C LYS A 10 6.83 -40.69 0.79
N SER A 11 6.03 -41.57 1.39
CA SER A 11 4.65 -41.88 0.97
C SER A 11 3.57 -40.97 1.58
N GLY A 12 3.92 -40.06 2.49
CA GLY A 12 2.96 -39.14 3.11
C GLY A 12 3.22 -38.87 4.59
N CYS A 13 2.22 -38.29 5.26
CA CYS A 13 2.26 -38.00 6.69
C CYS A 13 1.37 -38.97 7.47
N TYR A 14 1.84 -39.41 8.63
CA TYR A 14 1.19 -40.39 9.50
C TYR A 14 1.14 -39.86 10.91
N TRP A 15 0.08 -40.20 11.63
CA TRP A 15 0.03 -40.04 13.08
C TRP A 15 -0.12 -41.39 13.78
N PHE A 16 0.33 -41.45 15.02
CA PHE A 16 0.22 -42.60 15.89
C PHE A 16 -0.68 -42.27 17.08
N ASP A 17 -1.69 -43.12 17.29
CA ASP A 17 -2.63 -43.06 18.41
C ASP A 17 -2.73 -44.47 19.03
N GLU A 18 -3.59 -45.34 18.47
CA GLU A 18 -3.68 -46.78 18.78
C GLU A 18 -3.08 -47.66 17.65
N GLY A 19 -2.33 -47.03 16.75
CA GLY A 19 -1.79 -47.61 15.53
C GLY A 19 -1.45 -46.53 14.49
N TRP A 20 -0.67 -46.90 13.48
CA TRP A 20 -0.30 -45.98 12.41
C TRP A 20 -1.49 -45.69 11.49
N LYS A 21 -1.94 -44.45 11.47
CA LYS A 21 -2.98 -43.98 10.54
C LYS A 21 -2.37 -42.94 9.60
N ARG A 22 -2.55 -43.12 8.29
CA ARG A 22 -2.10 -42.16 7.28
C ARG A 22 -3.10 -41.01 7.22
N ILE A 23 -2.61 -39.78 7.36
CA ILE A 23 -3.41 -38.55 7.40
C ILE A 23 -3.18 -37.65 6.17
N PHE A 24 -2.12 -37.90 5.42
CA PHE A 24 -1.86 -37.19 4.17
C PHE A 24 -1.33 -38.17 3.12
N PHE A 25 -1.90 -38.11 1.92
CA PHE A 25 -1.45 -38.88 0.77
C PHE A 25 -1.14 -37.93 -0.38
N THR A 26 -0.01 -38.16 -1.04
CA THR A 26 0.27 -37.53 -2.33
C THR A 26 0.02 -38.56 -3.43
N SER A 27 -1.07 -38.40 -4.19
CA SER A 27 -1.25 -39.17 -5.41
C SER A 27 -0.13 -38.78 -6.38
N TYR A 28 0.84 -39.69 -6.54
CA TYR A 28 1.59 -39.74 -7.78
C TYR A 28 0.62 -40.29 -8.81
N SER A 29 -0.03 -39.40 -9.55
CA SER A 29 -0.58 -39.69 -10.86
C SER A 29 0.16 -38.78 -11.82
N ASP A 30 1.09 -39.40 -12.54
CA ASP A 30 1.71 -38.87 -13.73
C ASP A 30 0.61 -38.42 -14.70
N GLU A 31 0.56 -37.13 -14.99
CA GLU A 31 0.19 -36.68 -16.33
C GLU A 31 1.52 -36.35 -17.00
N GLU A 32 1.92 -37.29 -17.86
CA GLU A 32 2.78 -37.20 -19.03
C GLU A 32 3.64 -35.94 -19.16
N GLU A 33 4.96 -36.09 -19.05
CA GLU A 33 5.91 -35.66 -20.10
C GLU A 33 7.37 -35.94 -19.67
N ASP A 34 7.96 -36.84 -20.45
CA ASP A 34 9.36 -37.00 -20.85
C ASP A 34 10.42 -37.43 -19.83
N ASP A 35 10.86 -38.68 -20.07
CA ASP A 35 12.17 -39.24 -19.78
C ASP A 35 13.28 -38.27 -20.20
N ASP A 36 13.83 -37.55 -19.23
CA ASP A 36 15.21 -37.05 -19.26
C ASP A 36 15.65 -36.78 -17.81
N GLU A 37 16.55 -37.63 -17.30
CA GLU A 37 17.48 -37.45 -16.18
C GLU A 37 17.18 -36.35 -15.13
N LYS A 38 15.96 -36.28 -14.59
CA LYS A 38 15.73 -35.50 -13.37
C LYS A 38 16.23 -36.32 -12.20
N GLU A 39 17.45 -35.96 -11.77
CA GLU A 39 17.99 -36.26 -10.46
C GLU A 39 16.84 -36.40 -9.45
N LYS A 40 16.77 -37.55 -8.78
CA LYS A 40 15.82 -37.80 -7.70
C LYS A 40 16.02 -36.71 -6.65
N GLU A 41 15.34 -35.58 -6.79
CA GLU A 41 15.42 -34.50 -5.83
C GLU A 41 15.05 -35.11 -4.48
N GLU A 42 16.01 -35.07 -3.55
CA GLU A 42 15.79 -35.46 -2.17
C GLU A 42 14.72 -34.52 -1.61
N LEU A 43 13.46 -34.95 -1.70
CA LEU A 43 12.33 -34.23 -1.17
C LEU A 43 12.55 -34.13 0.34
N CYS A 44 13.00 -32.96 0.80
CA CYS A 44 13.05 -32.67 2.22
C CYS A 44 11.62 -32.72 2.75
N LEU A 45 11.39 -33.68 3.65
CA LEU A 45 10.13 -33.90 4.34
C LEU A 45 10.29 -33.43 5.76
N GLN A 46 9.54 -32.41 6.13
CA GLN A 46 9.54 -31.88 7.49
C GLN A 46 8.11 -31.81 7.99
N VAL A 47 7.95 -32.09 9.27
CA VAL A 47 6.68 -31.94 9.97
C VAL A 47 6.91 -31.14 11.24
N ALA A 48 6.01 -30.21 11.51
CA ALA A 48 6.00 -29.46 12.75
C ALA A 48 4.57 -29.32 13.25
N CYS A 49 4.37 -29.31 14.56
CA CYS A 49 3.06 -29.21 15.19
C CYS A 49 3.04 -28.11 16.25
N ASP A 50 1.96 -27.35 16.29
CA ASP A 50 1.73 -26.36 17.34
C ASP A 50 0.24 -26.14 17.59
N LYS A 51 -0.17 -26.19 18.86
CA LYS A 51 -1.55 -25.92 19.33
C LYS A 51 -2.67 -26.57 18.50
N GLY A 52 -2.43 -27.78 17.99
CA GLY A 52 -3.40 -28.54 17.20
C GLY A 52 -3.34 -28.30 15.68
N LYS A 53 -2.47 -27.42 15.21
CA LYS A 53 -2.13 -27.27 13.79
C LYS A 53 -0.94 -28.15 13.43
N ILE A 54 -1.01 -28.81 12.27
CA ILE A 54 0.09 -29.60 11.73
C ILE A 54 0.55 -28.94 10.43
N PHE A 55 1.85 -28.68 10.35
CA PHE A 55 2.54 -28.14 9.20
C PHE A 55 3.36 -29.27 8.57
N PHE A 56 3.17 -29.49 7.28
CA PHE A 56 3.86 -30.53 6.52
C PHE A 56 4.49 -29.91 5.27
N SER A 57 5.79 -30.09 5.07
CA SER A 57 6.46 -29.68 3.84
C SER A 57 6.87 -30.87 2.99
N LYS A 58 6.69 -30.73 1.67
CA LYS A 58 7.22 -31.65 0.65
C LYS A 58 7.93 -30.83 -0.42
N GLY A 59 9.27 -30.82 -0.38
CA GLY A 59 10.08 -30.02 -1.29
C GLY A 59 9.80 -28.52 -1.11
N GLU A 60 9.21 -27.89 -2.13
CA GLU A 60 8.87 -26.46 -2.14
C GLU A 60 7.44 -26.16 -1.65
N ARG A 61 6.65 -27.19 -1.32
CA ARG A 61 5.24 -27.01 -0.97
C ARG A 61 5.04 -27.15 0.54
N LEU A 62 4.33 -26.19 1.13
CA LEU A 62 3.89 -26.23 2.53
C LEU A 62 2.38 -26.47 2.61
N PHE A 63 1.98 -27.43 3.42
CA PHE A 63 0.60 -27.79 3.71
C PHE A 63 0.31 -27.60 5.20
N VAL A 64 -0.90 -27.13 5.51
CA VAL A 64 -1.36 -26.90 6.87
C VAL A 64 -2.72 -27.54 7.06
N THR A 65 -2.88 -28.23 8.18
CA THR A 65 -4.17 -28.73 8.65
C THR A 65 -4.46 -28.17 10.04
N GLU A 66 -5.70 -27.76 10.26
CA GLU A 66 -6.21 -27.30 11.55
C GLU A 66 -7.18 -28.31 12.18
N ASP A 67 -7.56 -29.33 11.43
CA ASP A 67 -8.58 -30.34 11.80
C ASP A 67 -7.96 -31.73 12.02
N GLY A 68 -6.66 -31.80 12.31
CA GLY A 68 -5.96 -33.05 12.60
C GLY A 68 -5.73 -33.93 11.37
N GLY A 69 -5.65 -33.33 10.17
CA GLY A 69 -5.33 -34.02 8.93
C GLY A 69 -6.54 -34.45 8.11
N VAL A 70 -7.74 -33.98 8.44
CA VAL A 70 -8.96 -34.25 7.65
C VAL A 70 -8.95 -33.41 6.38
N SER A 71 -8.56 -32.14 6.49
CA SER A 71 -8.38 -31.23 5.35
C SER A 71 -7.01 -30.55 5.40
N TRP A 72 -6.47 -30.32 4.20
CA TRP A 72 -5.14 -29.72 4.02
C TRP A 72 -5.25 -28.50 3.13
N LYS A 73 -4.78 -27.36 3.65
CA LYS A 73 -4.67 -26.11 2.91
C LYS A 73 -3.23 -25.90 2.48
N ARG A 74 -3.03 -25.61 1.19
CA ARG A 74 -1.72 -25.20 0.67
C ARG A 74 -1.43 -23.75 1.06
N VAL A 75 -0.24 -23.51 1.60
CA VAL A 75 0.27 -22.17 1.90
C VAL A 75 1.25 -21.79 0.79
N SER A 76 1.07 -20.58 0.24
CA SER A 76 2.01 -20.04 -0.75
C SER A 76 3.31 -19.70 -0.04
N VAL A 77 4.39 -20.34 -0.47
CA VAL A 77 5.76 -20.14 0.02
C VAL A 77 6.67 -19.91 -1.19
N PRO A 78 7.83 -19.25 -1.03
CA PRO A 78 8.77 -19.02 -2.12
C PRO A 78 9.23 -20.35 -2.74
N LEU A 79 9.43 -20.36 -4.07
CA LEU A 79 9.92 -21.48 -4.88
C LEU A 79 11.36 -21.85 -4.51
N SER A 80 11.53 -22.45 -3.33
CA SER A 80 12.80 -22.95 -2.84
C SER A 80 12.54 -24.10 -1.88
N PRO A 81 13.35 -25.18 -1.93
CA PRO A 81 13.13 -26.35 -1.10
C PRO A 81 13.25 -25.99 0.39
N ILE A 82 12.23 -26.41 1.15
CA ILE A 82 12.14 -26.20 2.59
C ILE A 82 13.07 -27.21 3.28
N LYS A 83 14.08 -26.72 3.99
CA LYS A 83 15.03 -27.55 4.74
C LYS A 83 14.51 -27.87 6.13
N GLN A 84 13.89 -26.90 6.79
CA GLN A 84 13.43 -27.04 8.17
C GLN A 84 12.21 -26.18 8.46
N LEU A 85 11.31 -26.71 9.29
CA LEU A 85 10.17 -26.01 9.85
C LEU A 85 10.38 -25.88 11.35
N ILE A 86 10.21 -24.68 11.87
CA ILE A 86 10.42 -24.39 13.29
C ILE A 86 9.21 -23.62 13.76
N VAL A 87 8.54 -24.11 14.80
CA VAL A 87 7.38 -23.43 15.36
C VAL A 87 7.75 -22.78 16.67
N SER A 88 7.42 -21.50 16.80
CA SER A 88 7.39 -20.75 18.04
C SER A 88 5.92 -20.46 18.39
N SER A 89 5.63 -20.20 19.65
CA SER A 89 4.31 -20.13 20.30
C SER A 89 3.16 -19.41 19.56
N ASP A 90 3.46 -18.60 18.54
CA ASP A 90 2.48 -17.94 17.65
C ASP A 90 3.02 -17.69 16.21
N SER A 91 4.11 -18.34 15.80
CA SER A 91 4.75 -18.09 14.50
C SER A 91 5.51 -19.30 13.97
N LEU A 92 5.33 -19.59 12.69
CA LEU A 92 6.10 -20.62 11.99
C LEU A 92 7.27 -19.96 11.26
N TYR A 93 8.47 -20.49 11.47
CA TYR A 93 9.68 -20.14 10.74
C TYR A 93 10.03 -21.25 9.76
N ILE A 94 10.40 -20.87 8.54
CA ILE A 94 10.68 -21.76 7.43
C ILE A 94 12.10 -21.47 6.97
N ALA A 95 13.01 -22.41 7.16
CA ALA A 95 14.36 -22.32 6.64
C ALA A 95 14.43 -22.89 5.22
N GLN A 96 14.90 -22.08 4.28
CA GLN A 96 15.08 -22.43 2.87
C GLN A 96 16.52 -22.12 2.44
N GLU A 97 16.93 -22.58 1.26
CA GLU A 97 18.27 -22.28 0.72
C GLU A 97 18.50 -20.78 0.53
N GLY A 98 17.44 -20.02 0.25
CA GLY A 98 17.47 -18.56 0.13
C GLY A 98 17.41 -17.79 1.45
N GLY A 99 17.38 -18.45 2.61
CA GLY A 99 17.27 -17.80 3.92
C GLY A 99 16.08 -18.29 4.74
N VAL A 100 15.70 -17.53 5.77
CA VAL A 100 14.60 -17.91 6.68
C VAL A 100 13.40 -17.00 6.49
N CYS A 101 12.21 -17.57 6.42
CA CYS A 101 10.94 -16.83 6.37
C CYS A 101 10.13 -17.06 7.65
N LYS A 102 9.35 -16.08 8.08
CA LYS A 102 8.38 -16.15 9.18
C LYS A 102 6.98 -16.04 8.60
N LEU A 103 6.14 -17.03 8.83
CA LEU A 103 4.73 -17.00 8.49
C LEU A 103 3.95 -16.33 9.64
N THR A 104 3.31 -15.20 9.34
CA THR A 104 2.41 -14.47 10.26
C THR A 104 0.98 -14.50 9.72
N LYS A 105 0.02 -13.99 10.50
CA LYS A 105 -1.40 -13.88 10.08
C LYS A 105 -1.59 -13.01 8.82
N GLU A 106 -0.67 -12.07 8.58
CA GLU A 106 -0.71 -11.14 7.45
C GLU A 106 -0.03 -11.68 6.18
N GLY A 107 0.68 -12.81 6.28
CA GLY A 107 1.39 -13.42 5.17
C GLY A 107 2.78 -13.90 5.55
N LEU A 108 3.60 -14.15 4.54
CA LEU A 108 4.97 -14.65 4.71
C LEU A 108 5.97 -13.48 4.67
N LEU A 109 6.79 -13.37 5.71
CA LEU A 109 7.80 -12.33 5.87
C LEU A 109 9.20 -12.96 5.81
N ARG A 110 10.04 -12.55 4.85
CA ARG A 110 11.44 -13.02 4.80
C ARG A 110 12.28 -12.31 5.87
N LEU A 111 13.08 -13.06 6.61
CA LEU A 111 14.03 -12.52 7.58
C LEU A 111 15.33 -12.16 6.85
N SER A 112 15.62 -10.87 6.78
CA SER A 112 16.77 -10.30 6.09
C SER A 112 18.09 -10.56 6.83
N GLY A 113 19.18 -10.71 6.07
CA GLY A 113 20.55 -10.87 6.60
C GLY A 113 21.15 -12.27 6.39
N LEU A 114 20.32 -13.24 6.01
CA LEU A 114 20.71 -14.63 5.77
C LEU A 114 20.68 -14.94 4.26
N THR A 115 21.65 -14.40 3.52
CA THR A 115 21.88 -14.76 2.09
C THR A 115 22.60 -16.10 1.92
N TYR A 116 22.90 -16.79 3.02
CA TYR A 116 23.64 -18.04 3.01
C TYR A 116 22.70 -19.22 3.17
N LYS A 117 23.03 -20.32 2.50
CA LYS A 117 22.33 -21.60 2.61
C LYS A 117 22.22 -21.99 4.10
N VAL A 118 20.98 -22.02 4.59
CA VAL A 118 20.67 -22.39 5.98
C VAL A 118 20.90 -23.89 6.14
N ILE A 119 21.67 -24.26 7.16
CA ILE A 119 22.04 -25.63 7.47
C ILE A 119 21.10 -26.18 8.55
N ASP A 120 20.89 -25.40 9.60
CA ASP A 120 20.03 -25.76 10.73
C ASP A 120 19.56 -24.48 11.43
N ALA A 121 18.41 -24.55 12.09
CA ALA A 121 17.91 -23.47 12.91
C ALA A 121 17.16 -24.02 14.14
N SER A 122 17.31 -23.32 15.27
CA SER A 122 16.77 -23.75 16.55
C SER A 122 16.17 -22.57 17.32
N LEU A 123 15.16 -22.86 18.14
CA LEU A 123 14.40 -21.86 18.90
C LEU A 123 14.46 -22.25 20.39
N ARG A 124 15.17 -21.42 21.18
CA ARG A 124 15.19 -21.51 22.66
C ARG A 124 14.61 -20.25 23.27
N CYS A 125 15.30 -19.12 23.08
CA CYS A 125 14.88 -17.78 23.49
C CYS A 125 15.01 -16.77 22.34
N SER A 126 15.91 -17.06 21.39
CA SER A 126 16.14 -16.38 20.13
C SER A 126 16.21 -17.42 19.01
N LEU A 127 16.00 -17.00 17.75
CA LEU A 127 16.13 -17.89 16.61
C LEU A 127 17.62 -17.97 16.23
N LEU A 128 18.25 -19.10 16.50
CA LEU A 128 19.62 -19.36 16.06
C LEU A 128 19.58 -19.99 14.68
N VAL A 129 20.30 -19.42 13.72
CA VAL A 129 20.39 -19.91 12.35
C VAL A 129 21.84 -20.22 12.02
N ALA A 130 22.16 -21.50 11.84
CA ALA A 130 23.44 -21.95 11.35
C ALA A 130 23.44 -21.89 9.82
N THR A 131 24.41 -21.16 9.26
CA THR A 131 24.64 -21.12 7.82
C THR A 131 26.09 -21.50 7.51
N LYS A 132 26.42 -21.65 6.22
CA LYS A 132 27.82 -21.83 5.79
C LYS A 132 28.77 -20.72 6.26
N GLY A 133 28.25 -19.52 6.53
CA GLY A 133 29.03 -18.36 6.97
C GLY A 133 29.16 -18.21 8.49
N GLY A 134 28.58 -19.11 9.29
CA GLY A 134 28.56 -19.04 10.75
C GLY A 134 27.17 -19.16 11.36
N ILE A 135 27.11 -19.01 12.68
CA ILE A 135 25.87 -19.04 13.47
C ILE A 135 25.39 -17.61 13.69
N PHE A 136 24.14 -17.34 13.34
CA PHE A 136 23.50 -16.04 13.48
C PHE A 136 22.40 -16.13 14.53
N GLU A 137 22.38 -15.17 15.45
CA GLU A 137 21.29 -15.00 16.40
C GLU A 137 20.31 -13.94 15.87
N LEU A 138 19.08 -14.37 15.59
CA LEU A 138 17.99 -13.49 15.20
C LEU A 138 17.12 -13.20 16.42
N GLN A 139 17.17 -11.95 16.87
CA GLN A 139 16.14 -11.44 17.78
C GLN A 139 14.84 -11.25 16.99
N ALA A 140 13.74 -11.79 17.52
CA ALA A 140 12.45 -11.87 16.86
C ALA A 140 11.87 -10.49 16.43
N ASP A 141 12.42 -9.39 16.93
CA ASP A 141 12.01 -8.01 16.66
C ASP A 141 12.72 -7.35 15.46
N SER A 142 13.76 -7.97 14.89
CA SER A 142 14.45 -7.43 13.70
C SER A 142 13.75 -7.85 12.41
N ILE A 143 12.47 -7.50 12.26
CA ILE A 143 11.70 -7.67 11.02
C ILE A 143 11.93 -6.43 10.15
N THR A 144 12.99 -6.42 9.35
CA THR A 144 13.15 -5.39 8.31
C THR A 144 12.55 -5.87 7.00
N LYS A 145 11.48 -5.21 6.54
CA LYS A 145 10.95 -5.37 5.18
C LYS A 145 12.07 -5.11 4.18
N GLU A 146 12.40 -6.09 3.34
CA GLU A 146 13.25 -5.85 2.17
C GLU A 146 12.59 -4.76 1.32
N VAL A 147 13.29 -3.63 1.18
CA VAL A 147 12.81 -2.54 0.34
C VAL A 147 13.11 -2.93 -1.10
N SER A 148 12.11 -3.48 -1.79
CA SER A 148 12.19 -3.76 -3.21
C SER A 148 12.02 -2.46 -4.00
N MET A 149 12.93 -2.20 -4.95
CA MET A 149 12.76 -1.11 -5.92
C MET A 149 11.61 -1.35 -6.89
N GLN A 150 11.16 -2.60 -7.05
CA GLN A 150 10.12 -2.97 -8.00
C GLN A 150 8.74 -2.48 -7.57
N ASP A 151 8.55 -2.20 -6.28
CA ASP A 151 7.28 -1.74 -5.72
C ASP A 151 7.07 -0.23 -5.85
N GLU A 152 8.07 0.52 -6.33
CA GLU A 152 7.96 1.99 -6.42
C GLU A 152 7.05 2.42 -7.58
N PRO A 153 6.11 3.36 -7.35
CA PRO A 153 5.33 3.96 -8.41
C PRO A 153 6.23 4.79 -9.34
N ASP A 154 5.79 4.92 -10.59
CA ASP A 154 6.52 5.72 -11.57
C ASP A 154 6.48 7.20 -11.19
N TYR A 155 7.54 7.93 -11.55
CA TYR A 155 7.66 9.35 -11.23
C TYR A 155 6.47 10.17 -11.73
N TYR A 156 5.99 9.90 -12.95
CA TYR A 156 4.85 10.62 -13.52
C TYR A 156 3.57 10.39 -12.71
N GLU A 157 3.39 9.17 -12.20
CA GLU A 157 2.26 8.82 -11.34
C GLU A 157 2.29 9.63 -10.04
N VAL A 158 3.47 9.78 -9.43
CA VAL A 158 3.66 10.58 -8.21
C VAL A 158 3.38 12.06 -8.45
N GLN A 159 3.85 12.62 -9.57
CA GLN A 159 3.53 14.01 -9.94
C GLN A 159 2.02 14.22 -10.09
N GLN A 160 1.32 13.29 -10.75
CA GLN A 160 -0.12 13.38 -10.91
C GLN A 160 -0.86 13.28 -9.58
N MET A 161 -0.39 12.44 -8.65
CA MET A 161 -0.92 12.39 -7.28
C MET A 161 -0.76 13.73 -6.57
N ALA A 162 0.40 14.38 -6.69
CA ALA A 162 0.66 15.68 -6.07
C ALA A 162 -0.17 16.81 -6.69
N ILE A 163 -0.28 16.86 -8.03
CA ILE A 163 -1.10 17.85 -8.75
C ILE A 163 -2.57 17.74 -8.33
N ARG A 164 -3.09 16.51 -8.24
CA ARG A 164 -4.47 16.25 -7.82
C ARG A 164 -4.70 16.65 -6.37
N TYR A 165 -3.80 16.28 -5.47
CA TYR A 165 -3.93 16.59 -4.04
C TYR A 165 -3.87 18.10 -3.76
N ALA A 166 -2.97 18.82 -4.43
CA ALA A 166 -2.82 20.27 -4.27
C ALA A 166 -3.84 21.10 -5.07
N GLU A 167 -4.68 20.46 -5.89
CA GLU A 167 -5.66 21.11 -6.77
C GLU A 167 -5.07 22.18 -7.72
N VAL A 168 -3.83 21.99 -8.15
CA VAL A 168 -3.07 22.94 -9.00
C VAL A 168 -3.10 22.56 -10.49
N GLY A 169 -4.10 21.77 -10.90
CA GLY A 169 -4.26 21.30 -12.28
C GLY A 169 -4.63 22.42 -13.26
N PRO A 170 -4.17 22.36 -14.53
CA PRO A 170 -4.53 23.36 -15.55
C PRO A 170 -6.04 23.40 -15.84
N GLU A 171 -6.73 22.29 -15.59
CA GLU A 171 -8.18 22.17 -15.77
C GLU A 171 -8.96 23.18 -14.91
N LYS A 172 -8.50 23.46 -13.69
CA LYS A 172 -9.14 24.42 -12.77
C LYS A 172 -9.10 25.85 -13.32
N ILE A 173 -8.00 26.23 -13.97
CA ILE A 173 -7.85 27.51 -14.65
C ILE A 173 -8.79 27.59 -15.86
N ALA A 174 -8.91 26.50 -16.63
CA ALA A 174 -9.84 26.42 -17.77
C ALA A 174 -11.30 26.54 -17.31
N GLU A 175 -11.66 25.91 -16.19
CA GLU A 175 -13.00 26.05 -15.61
C GLU A 175 -13.30 27.47 -15.15
N TRP A 176 -12.36 28.14 -14.47
CA TRP A 176 -12.53 29.54 -14.06
C TRP A 176 -12.74 30.44 -15.26
N ARG A 177 -11.97 30.25 -16.34
CA ARG A 177 -12.15 30.98 -17.59
C ARG A 177 -13.52 30.73 -18.21
N ARG A 178 -13.99 29.48 -18.21
CA ARG A 178 -15.32 29.12 -18.73
C ARG A 178 -16.44 29.76 -17.90
N LYS A 179 -16.38 29.65 -16.57
CA LYS A 179 -17.37 30.22 -15.64
C LYS A 179 -17.42 31.75 -15.75
N ALA A 180 -16.26 32.40 -15.87
CA ALA A 180 -16.19 33.85 -16.07
C ALA A 180 -16.87 34.28 -17.39
N LYS A 181 -16.66 33.54 -18.49
CA LYS A 181 -17.35 33.80 -19.76
C LYS A 181 -18.87 33.62 -19.66
N CYS A 182 -19.34 32.61 -18.93
CA CYS A 182 -20.78 32.38 -18.74
C CYS A 182 -21.44 33.41 -17.81
N LYS A 183 -20.70 34.02 -16.87
CA LYS A 183 -21.22 35.08 -15.99
C LYS A 183 -21.75 36.27 -16.77
N ALA A 184 -21.10 36.63 -17.88
CA ALA A 184 -21.56 37.72 -18.76
C ALA A 184 -22.90 37.43 -19.47
N LEU A 185 -23.38 36.18 -19.47
CA LEU A 185 -24.66 35.79 -20.07
C LEU A 185 -25.83 35.81 -19.08
N LEU A 186 -25.56 35.91 -17.77
CA LEU A 186 -26.60 35.91 -16.75
C LEU A 186 -27.07 37.33 -16.47
N PRO A 187 -28.37 37.64 -16.61
CA PRO A 187 -28.90 38.93 -16.18
C PRO A 187 -28.82 39.06 -14.67
N ASP A 188 -28.59 40.30 -14.22
CA ASP A 188 -28.88 40.67 -12.86
C ASP A 188 -30.40 40.89 -12.71
N PHE A 189 -30.98 40.31 -11.66
CA PHE A 189 -32.41 40.34 -11.40
C PHE A 189 -32.65 41.10 -10.10
N SER A 190 -33.43 42.17 -10.17
CA SER A 190 -33.91 42.88 -9.00
C SER A 190 -35.43 42.99 -9.05
N LEU A 191 -36.06 42.49 -7.99
CA LEU A 191 -37.49 42.62 -7.75
C LEU A 191 -37.67 43.56 -6.55
N SER A 192 -38.33 44.67 -6.80
CA SER A 192 -38.59 45.67 -5.78
C SER A 192 -40.09 45.78 -5.52
N TYR A 193 -40.44 45.90 -4.24
CA TYR A 193 -41.82 46.00 -3.78
C TYR A 193 -41.93 47.21 -2.85
N TYR A 194 -42.77 48.18 -3.21
CA TYR A 194 -42.96 49.38 -2.41
C TYR A 194 -44.45 49.75 -2.35
N ASN A 195 -44.85 50.35 -1.23
CA ASN A 195 -46.18 50.94 -1.10
C ASN A 195 -46.02 52.45 -1.04
N THR A 196 -46.65 53.17 -1.97
CA THR A 196 -46.69 54.64 -1.93
C THR A 196 -47.69 55.07 -0.86
N ILE A 197 -47.20 55.67 0.22
CA ILE A 197 -48.05 56.30 1.24
C ILE A 197 -48.03 57.80 0.96
N SER A 198 -49.15 58.33 0.46
CA SER A 198 -49.32 59.77 0.28
C SER A 198 -49.98 60.37 1.52
N SER A 199 -49.40 61.44 2.05
CA SER A 199 -49.99 62.25 3.10
C SER A 199 -50.35 63.62 2.53
N TYR A 200 -51.62 64.00 2.69
CA TYR A 200 -52.08 65.36 2.41
C TYR A 200 -52.22 66.08 3.76
N GLN A 201 -51.46 67.15 3.98
CA GLN A 201 -51.58 68.01 5.16
C GLN A 201 -52.73 69.00 4.92
N THR A 202 -53.57 69.38 5.90
CA THR A 202 -53.31 69.78 7.28
C THR A 202 -54.59 69.60 8.12
N THR A 203 -54.47 69.18 9.39
CA THR A 203 -55.51 69.17 10.47
C THR A 203 -56.23 67.83 10.77
N ILE A 204 -56.35 66.86 9.86
CA ILE A 204 -56.93 65.52 10.17
C ILE A 204 -55.99 64.43 9.63
N LYS A 205 -55.61 63.46 10.49
CA LYS A 205 -54.67 62.36 10.18
C LYS A 205 -55.38 61.21 9.46
N ASP A 206 -55.65 61.35 8.17
CA ASP A 206 -56.02 60.21 7.32
C ASP A 206 -54.85 59.84 6.41
N PHE A 207 -54.44 58.56 6.46
CA PHE A 207 -53.40 58.00 5.62
C PHE A 207 -54.04 57.18 4.50
N ALA A 208 -53.83 57.58 3.24
CA ALA A 208 -54.21 56.77 2.09
C ALA A 208 -53.02 55.89 1.69
N VAL A 209 -53.18 54.56 1.81
CA VAL A 209 -52.21 53.61 1.27
C VAL A 209 -52.52 53.44 -0.21
N GLY A 210 -51.58 53.84 -1.07
CA GLY A 210 -51.69 53.66 -2.51
C GLY A 210 -51.65 52.18 -2.93
N PRO A 211 -51.94 51.87 -4.21
CA PRO A 211 -51.88 50.51 -4.74
C PRO A 211 -50.51 49.85 -4.50
N LYS A 212 -50.50 48.52 -4.40
CA LYS A 212 -49.26 47.75 -4.25
C LYS A 212 -48.48 47.77 -5.55
N ASP A 213 -47.35 48.46 -5.57
CA ASP A 213 -46.50 48.58 -6.76
C ASP A 213 -45.33 47.59 -6.66
N TRP A 214 -45.12 46.82 -7.73
CA TRP A 214 -43.96 45.97 -7.90
C TRP A 214 -43.21 46.38 -9.17
N SER A 215 -41.89 46.40 -9.11
CA SER A 215 -41.04 46.64 -10.27
C SER A 215 -40.05 45.51 -10.45
N LEU A 216 -39.93 45.06 -11.69
CA LEU A 216 -38.99 44.04 -12.12
C LEU A 216 -37.94 44.71 -13.01
N SER A 217 -36.68 44.66 -12.58
CA SER A 217 -35.56 45.20 -13.31
C SER A 217 -34.60 44.08 -13.68
N LEU A 218 -34.37 43.92 -14.98
CA LEU A 218 -33.42 42.98 -15.56
C LEU A 218 -32.28 43.78 -16.19
N GLY A 219 -31.05 43.55 -15.74
CA GLY A 219 -29.85 44.22 -16.24
C GLY A 219 -28.89 43.22 -16.89
N TRP A 220 -28.38 43.54 -18.08
CA TRP A 220 -27.30 42.77 -18.71
C TRP A 220 -26.07 43.65 -18.85
N ASP A 221 -24.94 43.19 -18.30
CA ASP A 221 -23.64 43.82 -18.54
C ASP A 221 -22.93 43.12 -19.69
N LEU A 222 -23.25 43.55 -20.92
CA LEU A 222 -22.63 43.05 -22.14
C LEU A 222 -21.18 43.55 -22.30
N GLY A 223 -20.71 44.51 -21.50
CA GLY A 223 -19.32 44.98 -21.49
C GLY A 223 -18.36 43.90 -20.95
N ASN A 224 -18.82 43.13 -19.96
CA ASN A 224 -18.11 41.96 -19.44
C ASN A 224 -17.95 40.82 -20.45
N LEU A 225 -18.62 40.85 -21.61
CA LEU A 225 -18.47 39.86 -22.68
C LEU A 225 -17.14 40.05 -23.43
N ILE A 226 -16.69 41.30 -23.60
CA ILE A 226 -15.44 41.65 -24.30
C ILE A 226 -14.29 41.82 -23.30
N TYR A 227 -14.54 42.49 -22.16
CA TYR A 227 -13.53 42.73 -21.13
C TYR A 227 -14.16 42.63 -19.74
N SER A 228 -13.97 41.49 -19.07
CA SER A 228 -14.40 41.34 -17.68
C SER A 228 -13.31 41.83 -16.74
N SER A 229 -13.61 42.70 -15.78
CA SER A 229 -12.68 43.11 -14.71
C SER A 229 -12.12 41.92 -13.92
N ASP A 230 -12.85 40.81 -13.90
CA ASP A 230 -12.42 39.52 -13.35
C ASP A 230 -11.19 38.92 -14.07
N GLN A 231 -10.86 39.35 -15.30
CA GLN A 231 -9.71 38.83 -16.06
C GLN A 231 -8.39 39.12 -15.36
N THR A 232 -8.17 40.32 -14.83
CA THR A 232 -6.92 40.67 -14.13
C THR A 232 -6.75 39.83 -12.86
N THR A 233 -7.85 39.59 -12.12
CA THR A 233 -7.82 38.73 -10.92
C THR A 233 -7.59 37.27 -11.28
N ILE A 234 -8.21 36.77 -12.36
CA ILE A 234 -8.00 35.39 -12.86
C ILE A 234 -6.56 35.22 -13.33
N ASP A 235 -5.98 36.19 -14.03
CA ASP A 235 -4.60 36.12 -14.49
C ASP A 235 -3.61 36.10 -13.33
N ASN A 236 -3.80 36.95 -12.32
CA ASN A 236 -2.97 36.93 -11.11
C ASN A 236 -3.08 35.59 -10.36
N ARG A 237 -4.30 35.05 -10.18
CA ARG A 237 -4.51 33.74 -9.55
C ARG A 237 -3.92 32.59 -10.38
N SER A 238 -4.01 32.67 -11.70
CA SER A 238 -3.45 31.67 -12.61
C SER A 238 -1.92 31.62 -12.51
N LYS A 239 -1.24 32.78 -12.45
CA LYS A 239 0.20 32.87 -12.23
C LYS A 239 0.61 32.24 -10.89
N LEU A 240 -0.08 32.58 -9.81
CA LEU A 240 0.18 31.99 -8.48
C LEU A 240 -0.03 30.47 -8.47
N MET A 241 -1.09 29.97 -9.12
CA MET A 241 -1.33 28.52 -9.24
C MET A 241 -0.25 27.81 -10.05
N VAL A 242 0.22 28.41 -11.14
CA VAL A 242 1.31 27.85 -11.96
C VAL A 242 2.63 27.84 -11.17
N GLN A 243 2.93 28.91 -10.43
CA GLN A 243 4.09 28.97 -9.55
C GLN A 243 4.03 27.87 -8.49
N LEU A 244 2.92 27.78 -7.75
CA LEU A 244 2.72 26.74 -6.74
C LEU A 244 2.84 25.33 -7.35
N ARG A 245 2.30 25.11 -8.56
CA ARG A 245 2.46 23.83 -9.26
C ARG A 245 3.92 23.51 -9.51
N ASN A 246 4.69 24.46 -10.03
CA ASN A 246 6.11 24.24 -10.32
C ASN A 246 6.88 23.96 -9.03
N ASP A 247 6.65 24.75 -7.98
CA ASP A 247 7.31 24.58 -6.67
C ASP A 247 7.02 23.19 -6.07
N ILE A 248 5.76 22.73 -6.11
CA ILE A 248 5.38 21.40 -5.64
C ILE A 248 6.04 20.31 -6.48
N LEU A 249 6.05 20.45 -7.81
CA LEU A 249 6.64 19.45 -8.69
C LEU A 249 8.15 19.35 -8.50
N ASP A 250 8.84 20.47 -8.29
CA ASP A 250 10.28 20.51 -8.02
C ASP A 250 10.63 19.87 -6.68
N GLU A 251 9.82 20.11 -5.64
CA GLU A 251 10.00 19.49 -4.33
C GLU A 251 9.75 17.97 -4.39
N VAL A 252 8.67 17.54 -5.04
CA VAL A 252 8.36 16.12 -5.25
C VAL A 252 9.47 15.44 -6.05
N ASN A 253 10.00 16.11 -7.07
CA ASN A 253 11.12 15.64 -7.88
C ASN A 253 12.36 15.39 -7.02
N ARG A 254 12.75 16.39 -6.22
CA ARG A 254 13.90 16.27 -5.31
C ARG A 254 13.73 15.09 -4.36
N ILE A 255 12.62 15.03 -3.63
CA ILE A 255 12.39 13.99 -2.61
C ILE A 255 12.33 12.60 -3.24
N TYR A 256 11.67 12.45 -4.39
CA TYR A 256 11.55 11.17 -5.09
C TYR A 256 12.92 10.61 -5.50
N PHE A 257 13.79 11.43 -6.10
CA PHE A 257 15.11 10.97 -6.53
C PHE A 257 16.10 10.82 -5.38
N GLU A 258 16.01 11.65 -4.33
CA GLU A 258 16.77 11.46 -3.09
C GLU A 258 16.44 10.10 -2.45
N ARG A 259 15.16 9.78 -2.35
CA ARG A 259 14.70 8.49 -1.86
C ARG A 259 15.23 7.35 -2.72
N LYS A 260 15.09 7.44 -4.04
CA LYS A 260 15.53 6.40 -4.99
C LYS A 260 17.03 6.13 -4.90
N ARG A 261 17.85 7.18 -4.73
CA ARG A 261 19.30 7.05 -4.49
C ARG A 261 19.59 6.37 -3.16
N LEU A 262 18.91 6.74 -2.07
CA LEU A 262 19.09 6.08 -0.77
C LEU A 262 18.73 4.59 -0.81
N LEU A 263 17.68 4.22 -1.56
CA LEU A 263 17.33 2.82 -1.77
C LEU A 263 18.42 2.08 -2.56
N ALA A 264 18.98 2.70 -3.60
CA ALA A 264 20.08 2.12 -4.36
C ALA A 264 21.30 1.86 -3.47
N GLU A 265 21.62 2.81 -2.58
CA GLU A 265 22.71 2.66 -1.62
C GLU A 265 22.46 1.56 -0.59
N LEU A 266 21.21 1.40 -0.12
CA LEU A 266 20.83 0.34 0.82
C LEU A 266 20.97 -1.06 0.20
N LEU A 267 20.62 -1.19 -1.08
CA LEU A 267 20.76 -2.44 -1.84
C LEU A 267 22.23 -2.76 -2.16
N SER A 268 23.02 -1.75 -2.49
CA SER A 268 24.41 -1.92 -2.92
C SER A 268 25.40 -2.20 -1.78
N LYS A 269 25.21 -1.61 -0.58
CA LYS A 269 26.23 -1.62 0.49
C LYS A 269 25.91 -2.57 1.66
N LYS A 270 26.92 -3.37 2.07
CA LYS A 270 26.89 -4.30 3.22
C LYS A 270 27.17 -3.67 4.59
N ASP A 271 27.35 -2.35 4.67
CA ASP A 271 27.64 -1.65 5.93
C ASP A 271 26.43 -1.72 6.89
N SER A 272 26.47 -2.64 7.85
CA SER A 272 25.40 -2.89 8.82
C SER A 272 25.06 -1.68 9.70
N SER A 273 26.07 -0.90 10.11
CA SER A 273 25.90 0.24 11.02
C SER A 273 25.13 1.42 10.40
N LYS A 274 25.32 1.70 9.10
CA LYS A 274 24.65 2.83 8.41
C LYS A 274 23.28 2.46 7.81
N ARG A 275 22.87 1.19 7.89
CA ARG A 275 21.58 0.74 7.35
C ARG A 275 20.40 1.27 8.15
N LEU A 276 20.50 1.29 9.48
CA LEU A 276 19.43 1.77 10.35
C LEU A 276 19.13 3.26 10.08
N THR A 277 20.16 4.10 10.08
CA THR A 277 20.01 5.56 9.85
C THR A 277 19.48 5.87 8.46
N LYS A 278 19.95 5.14 7.44
CA LYS A 278 19.42 5.26 6.07
C LYS A 278 17.98 4.76 5.95
N GLY A 279 17.60 3.71 6.68
CA GLY A 279 16.22 3.25 6.76
C GLY A 279 15.28 4.32 7.31
N LEU A 280 15.67 4.97 8.42
CA LEU A 280 14.91 6.08 9.00
C LEU A 280 14.78 7.27 8.02
N LEU A 281 15.84 7.61 7.29
CA LEU A 281 15.78 8.66 6.25
C LEU A 281 14.82 8.29 5.11
N VAL A 282 14.81 7.03 4.69
CA VAL A 282 13.87 6.53 3.67
C VAL A 282 12.42 6.64 4.16
N GLU A 283 12.16 6.36 5.44
CA GLU A 283 10.86 6.57 6.05
C GLU A 283 10.47 8.05 6.12
N GLU A 284 11.41 8.92 6.49
CA GLU A 284 11.20 10.37 6.51
C GLU A 284 10.83 10.91 5.12
N LEU A 285 11.57 10.54 4.08
CA LEU A 285 11.26 10.93 2.70
C LEU A 285 9.93 10.34 2.22
N THR A 286 9.55 9.15 2.69
CA THR A 286 8.21 8.58 2.43
C THR A 286 7.13 9.49 3.01
N ALA A 287 7.29 9.89 4.27
CA ALA A 287 6.33 10.74 4.96
C ALA A 287 6.20 12.11 4.28
N ARG A 288 7.31 12.69 3.81
CA ARG A 288 7.29 13.94 3.04
C ARG A 288 6.57 13.78 1.70
N LEU A 289 6.84 12.72 0.93
CA LEU A 289 6.11 12.44 -0.32
C LEU A 289 4.61 12.20 -0.08
N ASP A 290 4.26 11.49 0.99
CA ASP A 290 2.87 11.30 1.37
C ASP A 290 2.20 12.63 1.77
N GLY A 291 2.94 13.57 2.37
CA GLY A 291 2.47 14.93 2.64
C GLY A 291 2.07 15.68 1.37
N PHE A 292 2.83 15.53 0.28
CA PHE A 292 2.51 16.15 -1.02
C PHE A 292 1.46 15.40 -1.84
N THR A 293 1.23 14.11 -1.56
CA THR A 293 0.31 13.25 -2.33
C THR A 293 -0.95 12.85 -1.58
N GLY A 294 -1.15 13.34 -0.35
CA GLY A 294 -2.26 12.94 0.52
C GLY A 294 -2.22 11.45 0.90
N GLY A 295 -1.03 10.87 1.04
CA GLY A 295 -0.84 9.43 1.28
C GLY A 295 -1.11 8.54 0.06
N GLY A 296 -1.17 9.12 -1.15
CA GLY A 296 -1.33 8.36 -2.39
C GLY A 296 -0.11 7.49 -2.71
N PHE A 297 1.09 8.00 -2.43
CA PHE A 297 2.35 7.30 -2.70
C PHE A 297 2.45 5.98 -1.92
N SER A 298 2.24 5.99 -0.60
CA SER A 298 2.24 4.77 0.22
C SER A 298 1.14 3.78 -0.17
N ARG A 299 -0.02 4.26 -0.62
CA ARG A 299 -1.11 3.39 -1.11
C ARG A 299 -0.72 2.68 -2.41
N ALA A 300 -0.17 3.41 -3.38
CA ALA A 300 0.28 2.82 -4.65
C ALA A 300 1.34 1.73 -4.42
N ARG A 301 2.30 1.96 -3.51
CA ARG A 301 3.32 0.97 -3.14
C ARG A 301 2.72 -0.30 -2.52
N LYS A 302 1.72 -0.16 -1.64
CA LYS A 302 1.03 -1.32 -1.02
C LYS A 302 0.27 -2.18 -2.03
N VAL A 303 -0.27 -1.56 -3.10
CA VAL A 303 -0.98 -2.28 -4.16
C VAL A 303 0.00 -3.10 -5.00
N ARG A 304 1.18 -2.55 -5.31
CA ARG A 304 2.21 -3.24 -6.11
C ARG A 304 2.94 -4.36 -5.35
N ALA A 305 2.99 -4.27 -4.02
CA ALA A 305 3.58 -5.28 -3.16
C ALA A 305 2.64 -6.48 -2.85
N LYS A 306 1.39 -6.46 -3.35
CA LYS A 306 0.43 -7.57 -3.23
C LYS A 306 0.44 -8.44 -4.47
#